data_AF-A0A4Y2K3H7-F1
#
_entry.id   AF-A0A4Y2K3H7-F1
#
_cell.length_a   1.000
_cell.length_b   1.000
_cell.length_c   1.000
_cell.angle_alpha   90.00
_cell.angle_beta   90.00
_cell.angle_gamma   90.00
#
_symmetry.space_group_name_H-M   'P 1'
#
loop_
_entity.id
_entity.type
_entity.pdbx_description
1 polymer ?
#
loop_
_entity_poly.entity_id
_entity_poly.type
_entity_poly.pdbx_seq_one_letter_code
_entity_poly.pdbx_strand_id
1 'polypeptide(L)'
;MAVTATNSILVKAFPSIDTELFNYIGGILDDSKSEFESSDHVYEAIGDMLHEVAGDSKDEKDIKDLCSQLLKALKRLFFIIFKIIQVFVE
;
A
#
# COMPACT_ATOMS: atom_id res chain seq x y z
N MET A 1 -6.61 7.98 -13.98
CA MET A 1 -6.30 8.41 -12.60
C MET A 1 -6.48 7.20 -11.69
N ALA A 2 -5.43 6.40 -11.53
CA ALA A 2 -5.48 5.20 -10.70
C ALA A 2 -5.41 5.63 -9.23
N VAL A 3 -6.57 5.96 -8.64
CA VAL A 3 -6.68 6.10 -7.19
C VAL A 3 -6.64 4.69 -6.63
N THR A 4 -5.44 4.22 -6.34
CA THR A 4 -5.11 2.88 -5.85
C THR A 4 -5.67 2.72 -4.43
N ALA A 5 -6.32 1.60 -4.15
CA ALA A 5 -6.96 1.31 -2.85
C ALA A 5 -6.00 1.40 -1.65
N THR A 6 -4.69 1.25 -1.89
CA THR A 6 -3.61 1.48 -0.93
C THR A 6 -3.55 2.91 -0.40
N ASN A 7 -3.86 3.90 -1.24
CA ASN A 7 -3.84 5.31 -0.88
C ASN A 7 -4.86 5.63 0.21
N SER A 8 -6.05 5.07 0.09
CA SER A 8 -7.10 5.21 1.11
C SER A 8 -6.74 4.53 2.42
N ILE A 9 -5.93 3.47 2.40
CA ILE A 9 -5.44 2.79 3.61
C ILE A 9 -4.38 3.67 4.29
N LEU A 10 -3.40 4.18 3.53
CA LEU A 10 -2.35 5.05 4.04
C LEU A 10 -2.91 6.34 4.65
N VAL A 11 -3.82 7.04 3.96
CA VAL A 11 -4.43 8.27 4.47
C VAL A 11 -5.29 8.03 5.71
N LYS A 12 -5.96 6.87 5.80
CA LYS A 12 -6.71 6.48 7.02
C LYS A 12 -5.79 6.12 8.17
N ALA A 13 -4.69 5.42 7.89
CA ALA A 13 -3.74 4.99 8.89
C ALA A 13 -2.88 6.16 9.39
N PHE A 14 -2.51 7.06 8.49
CA PHE A 14 -1.59 8.18 8.71
C PHE A 14 -2.18 9.44 8.08
N PRO A 15 -3.15 10.09 8.72
CA PRO A 15 -3.72 11.35 8.23
C PRO A 15 -2.69 12.49 8.24
N SER A 16 -1.62 12.37 9.03
CA SER A 16 -0.52 13.33 9.14
C SER A 16 0.66 13.03 8.22
N ILE A 17 0.54 12.06 7.30
CA ILE A 17 1.63 11.74 6.37
C ILE A 17 1.87 12.90 5.39
N ASP A 18 3.13 13.27 5.21
CA ASP A 18 3.51 14.26 4.21
C ASP A 18 3.21 13.78 2.79
N THR A 19 2.77 14.71 1.94
CA THR A 19 2.41 14.40 0.54
C THR A 19 3.61 13.90 -0.26
N GLU A 20 4.82 14.35 0.08
CA GLU A 20 6.06 13.89 -0.55
C GLU A 20 6.36 12.43 -0.21
N LEU A 21 6.31 12.08 1.08
CA LEU A 21 6.50 10.71 1.56
C LEU A 21 5.40 9.78 1.04
N PHE A 22 4.16 10.26 1.01
CA PHE A 22 3.03 9.54 0.46
C PHE A 22 3.22 9.22 -1.04
N ASN A 23 3.65 10.19 -1.84
CA ASN A 23 3.93 9.96 -3.27
C ASN A 23 5.11 9.02 -3.46
N TYR A 24 6.12 9.11 -2.61
CA TYR A 24 7.27 8.21 -2.65
C TYR A 24 6.89 6.75 -2.34
N ILE A 25 6.17 6.52 -1.23
CA ILE A 25 5.63 5.20 -0.87
C ILE A 25 4.70 4.68 -1.97
N GLY A 26 3.82 5.53 -2.50
CA GLY A 26 2.96 5.17 -3.62
C GLY A 26 3.73 4.77 -4.88
N GLY A 27 4.85 5.45 -5.16
CA GLY A 27 5.75 5.12 -6.27
C GLY A 27 6.42 3.76 -6.08
N ILE A 28 7.00 3.49 -4.91
CA ILE A 28 7.59 2.18 -4.58
C ILE A 28 6.54 1.07 -4.66
N LEU A 29 5.35 1.33 -4.11
CA LEU A 29 4.26 0.37 -4.14
C LEU A 29 3.79 0.08 -5.56
N ASP A 30 3.81 1.05 -6.48
CA ASP A 30 3.41 0.83 -7.88
C ASP A 30 4.50 0.16 -8.72
N ASP A 31 5.76 0.53 -8.50
CA ASP A 31 6.93 0.01 -9.20
C ASP A 31 7.18 -1.46 -8.82
N SER A 32 7.18 -1.76 -7.51
CA SER A 32 7.47 -3.08 -6.96
C SER A 32 6.23 -3.94 -6.65
N LYS A 33 5.01 -3.54 -7.08
CA LYS A 33 3.77 -4.33 -6.83
C LYS A 33 3.84 -5.78 -7.33
N SER A 34 4.63 -6.04 -8.37
CA SER A 34 4.81 -7.38 -8.94
C SER A 34 5.87 -8.20 -8.22
N GLU A 35 6.76 -7.55 -7.47
CA GLU A 35 7.86 -8.17 -6.73
C GLU A 35 7.46 -8.48 -5.28
N PHE A 36 6.40 -7.85 -4.77
CA PHE A 36 5.88 -8.15 -3.44
C PHE A 36 5.14 -9.50 -3.39
N GLU A 37 5.85 -10.56 -3.00
CA GLU A 37 5.23 -11.86 -2.72
C GLU A 37 4.51 -11.88 -1.37
N SER A 38 5.08 -11.24 -0.35
CA SER A 38 4.65 -11.29 1.06
C SER A 38 4.70 -9.92 1.72
N SER A 39 3.98 -9.77 2.84
CA SER A 39 3.94 -8.51 3.61
C SER A 39 5.31 -8.09 4.13
N ASP A 40 6.21 -9.05 4.37
CA ASP A 40 7.60 -8.79 4.77
C ASP A 40 8.36 -8.00 3.71
N HIS A 41 8.25 -8.35 2.42
CA HIS A 41 8.89 -7.56 1.35
C HIS A 41 8.36 -6.12 1.26
N VAL A 42 7.06 -5.93 1.51
CA VAL A 42 6.47 -4.58 1.59
C VAL A 42 7.01 -3.83 2.80
N TYR A 43 7.11 -4.51 3.94
CA TYR A 43 7.65 -3.96 5.17
C TYR A 43 9.14 -3.61 5.03
N GLU A 44 9.95 -4.42 4.33
CA GLU A 44 11.35 -4.11 4.05
C GLU A 44 11.49 -2.89 3.12
N ALA A 45 10.56 -2.70 2.19
CA ALA A 45 10.62 -1.59 1.22
C ALA A 45 10.16 -0.24 1.80
N ILE A 46 9.08 -0.24 2.58
CA ILE A 46 8.44 1.00 3.07
C ILE A 46 8.18 1.01 4.59
N GLY A 47 8.47 -0.08 5.30
CA GLY A 47 8.16 -0.22 6.73
C GLY A 47 8.93 0.76 7.61
N ASP A 48 10.19 1.07 7.28
CA ASP A 48 10.98 2.09 7.98
C ASP A 48 10.31 3.47 7.89
N MET A 49 9.87 3.84 6.69
CA MET A 49 9.17 5.12 6.44
C MET A 49 7.80 5.14 7.15
N LEU A 50 7.08 4.01 7.18
CA LEU A 50 5.83 3.91 7.93
C LEU A 50 6.07 4.02 9.44
N HIS A 51 7.19 3.51 9.95
CA HIS A 51 7.61 3.66 11.34
C HIS A 51 7.94 5.11 11.68
N GLU A 52 8.65 5.82 10.80
CA GLU A 52 8.95 7.24 10.98
C GLU A 52 7.67 8.09 11.07
N VAL A 53 6.67 7.81 10.23
CA VAL A 53 5.37 8.51 10.25
C VAL A 53 4.51 8.08 11.44
N ALA A 54 4.61 6.81 11.84
CA ALA A 54 3.88 6.29 12.99
C ALA A 54 4.36 6.87 14.31
N GLY A 55 5.67 7.09 14.45
CA GLY A 55 6.30 7.40 15.74
C GLY A 55 5.85 6.42 16.81
N ASP A 56 5.46 6.93 17.98
CA ASP A 56 4.90 6.14 19.10
C ASP A 56 3.42 5.75 18.93
N SER A 57 2.75 6.11 17.84
CA SER A 57 1.31 5.80 17.66
C SER A 57 1.04 4.37 17.19
N LYS A 58 2.02 3.69 16.59
CA LYS A 58 1.87 2.30 16.14
C LYS A 58 3.15 1.52 16.37
N ASP A 59 3.01 0.32 16.93
CA ASP A 59 4.11 -0.62 17.12
C ASP A 59 4.45 -1.37 15.82
N GLU A 60 5.58 -2.08 15.82
CA GLU A 60 6.04 -2.90 14.68
C GLU A 60 4.96 -3.86 14.16
N LYS A 61 4.16 -4.43 15.06
CA LYS A 61 3.06 -5.33 14.70
C LYS A 61 1.97 -4.63 13.89
N ASP A 62 1.61 -3.41 14.28
CA ASP A 62 0.61 -2.61 13.57
C ASP A 62 1.13 -2.19 12.19
N ILE A 63 2.42 -1.87 12.06
CA ILE A 63 3.03 -1.56 10.76
C ILE A 63 3.08 -2.80 9.86
N LYS A 64 3.44 -3.97 10.40
CA LYS A 64 3.39 -5.24 9.65
C LYS A 64 1.98 -5.59 9.20
N ASP A 65 0.97 -5.39 10.06
CA ASP A 65 -0.43 -5.61 9.69
C ASP A 65 -0.88 -4.64 8.58
N LEU A 66 -0.50 -3.36 8.67
CA LEU A 66 -0.72 -2.37 7.61
C LEU A 66 -0.08 -2.78 6.29
N CYS A 67 1.18 -3.24 6.31
CA CYS A 67 1.87 -3.75 5.12
C CYS A 67 1.13 -4.94 4.50
N SER A 68 0.59 -5.85 5.33
CA SER A 68 -0.25 -6.96 4.88
C SER A 68 -1.56 -6.48 4.25
N GLN A 69 -2.21 -5.47 4.83
CA GLN A 69 -3.41 -4.85 4.25
C GLN A 69 -3.12 -4.15 2.91
N LEU A 70 -1.99 -3.47 2.79
CA LEU A 70 -1.54 -2.82 1.54
C LEU A 70 -1.28 -3.86 0.46
N LEU A 71 -0.54 -4.93 0.76
CA LEU A 71 -0.30 -6.03 -0.18
C LEU A 71 -1.61 -6.69 -0.62
N LYS A 72 -2.51 -6.93 0.33
CA LYS A 72 -3.82 -7.51 0.04
C LYS A 72 -4.64 -6.57 -0.85
N ALA A 73 -4.54 -5.26 -0.68
CA ALA A 73 -5.18 -4.29 -1.56
C ALA A 73 -4.56 -4.30 -2.97
N LEU A 74 -3.23 -4.33 -3.09
CA LEU A 74 -2.51 -4.45 -4.36
C LEU A 74 -2.90 -5.72 -5.14
N LYS A 75 -2.86 -6.88 -4.46
CA LYS A 75 -3.23 -8.18 -5.07
C LYS A 75 -4.73 -8.26 -5.38
N ARG A 76 -5.59 -7.70 -4.52
CA ARG A 76 -7.04 -7.68 -4.77
C ARG A 76 -7.35 -6.78 -5.96
N LEU A 77 -6.64 -5.67 -6.16
CA LEU A 77 -6.81 -4.78 -7.30
C LEU A 77 -6.54 -5.50 -8.64
N PHE A 78 -5.54 -6.38 -8.69
CA PHE A 78 -5.26 -7.19 -9.88
C PHE A 78 -6.47 -8.07 -10.26
N PHE A 79 -7.16 -8.66 -9.28
CA PHE A 79 -8.33 -9.50 -9.52
C PHE A 79 -9.56 -8.71 -10.00
N ILE A 80 -9.71 -7.46 -9.52
CA ILE A 80 -10.86 -6.62 -9.85
C ILE A 80 -10.63 -5.91 -11.20
N ILE A 81 -9.42 -5.47 -11.50
CA ILE A 81 -9.07 -4.87 -12.81
C ILE A 81 -9.19 -5.94 -13.91
N PHE A 82 -8.74 -7.17 -13.66
CA PHE A 82 -8.92 -8.29 -14.61
C PHE A 82 -10.40 -8.63 -14.84
N LYS A 83 -11.26 -8.51 -13.81
CA LYS A 83 -12.71 -8.77 -13.92
C LYS A 83 -13.51 -7.58 -14.52
N ILE A 84 -13.13 -6.34 -14.22
CA ILE A 84 -13.80 -5.13 -14.74
C ILE A 84 -13.42 -4.88 -16.20
N ILE A 85 -12.17 -5.14 -16.62
CA ILE A 85 -11.79 -5.06 -18.04
C ILE A 85 -12.53 -6.11 -18.89
N GLN A 86 -12.81 -7.30 -18.36
CA GLN A 86 -13.65 -8.31 -19.02
C GLN A 86 -15.15 -7.98 -19.03
N VAL A 87 -15.63 -7.12 -18.13
CA VAL A 87 -17.05 -6.68 -18.08
C VAL A 87 -17.32 -5.45 -18.95
N PHE A 88 -16.30 -4.69 -19.33
CA PHE A 88 -16.44 -3.51 -20.21
C PHE A 88 -16.13 -3.81 -21.69
N VAL A 89 -15.90 -5.08 -22.04
CA VAL A 89 -15.88 -5.60 -23.42
C VAL A 89 -16.98 -6.66 -23.56
N GLU A 90 -18.24 -6.22 -23.46
CA GLU A 90 -19.41 -6.77 -24.16
C GLU A 90 -20.49 -5.69 -24.24
#